data_AF-A0A0F6PAC5-F1
#
_entry.id   AF-A0A0F6PAC5-F1
#
_cell.length_a   1.000
_cell.length_b   1.000
_cell.length_c   1.000
_cell.angle_alpha   90.00
_cell.angle_beta   90.00
_cell.angle_gamma   90.00
#
_symmetry.space_group_name_H-M   'P 1'
#
loop_
_entity.id
_entity.type
_entity.pdbx_description
1 polymer ?
#
loop_
_entity_poly.entity_id
_entity_poly.type
_entity_poly.pdbx_seq_one_letter_code
_entity_poly.pdbx_strand_id
1 'polypeptide(L)'
;AIATLGALALQGGPIFWVAGHRLHHLHTEDIDKDPYSSRRGFWWSHMLWIFYPRPEFFEYEMYKKFASDLDRDPFYRWLNRYFLLLQIPVAVLLYALGGWSFVIYGVFLRAVLLWHSTWLINSASHLRGYRHFQVNDNSRNLWWAALLTYGEGWHNNHHAHPNLAKAGLSWW
;
A
#
# COMPACT_ATOMS: atom_id res chain seq x y z
N ALA A 1 0.68 13.11 12.83
CA ALA A 1 2.08 12.99 12.36
C ALA A 1 2.26 11.80 11.42
N ILE A 2 2.13 10.55 11.88
CA ILE A 2 2.39 9.34 11.07
C ILE A 2 1.55 9.30 9.78
N ALA A 3 0.25 9.58 9.84
CA ALA A 3 -0.62 9.59 8.66
C ALA A 3 -0.16 10.59 7.58
N THR A 4 0.30 11.78 7.99
CA THR A 4 0.84 12.81 7.06
C THR A 4 2.11 12.30 6.38
N LEU A 5 3.00 11.63 7.11
CA LEU A 5 4.20 11.00 6.53
C LEU A 5 3.81 9.89 5.57
N GLY A 6 2.81 9.06 5.91
CA GLY A 6 2.27 8.05 5.01
C GLY A 6 1.69 8.64 3.73
N ALA A 7 0.99 9.77 3.81
CA ALA A 7 0.46 10.46 2.63
C ALA A 7 1.56 11.00 1.68
N LEU A 8 2.77 11.25 2.19
CA LEU A 8 3.92 11.61 1.35
C LEU A 8 4.44 10.43 0.49
N ALA A 9 4.02 9.20 0.77
CA ALA A 9 4.36 8.00 0.00
C ALA A 9 3.72 7.95 -1.40
N LEU A 10 2.74 8.83 -1.68
CA LEU A 10 2.03 8.89 -2.96
C LEU A 10 1.31 7.59 -3.36
N GLN A 11 0.81 6.81 -2.40
CA GLN A 11 0.08 5.56 -2.66
C GLN A 11 -1.45 5.73 -2.62
N GLY A 12 -1.92 6.97 -2.79
CA GLY A 12 -3.29 7.37 -2.52
C GLY A 12 -3.46 7.97 -1.12
N GLY A 13 -4.66 8.49 -0.86
CA GLY A 13 -5.03 9.00 0.44
C GLY A 13 -5.20 7.90 1.50
N PRO A 14 -5.16 8.23 2.80
CA PRO A 14 -5.29 7.24 3.88
C PRO A 14 -6.60 6.45 3.83
N ILE A 15 -7.72 7.07 3.46
CA ILE A 15 -9.02 6.38 3.39
C ILE A 15 -9.01 5.41 2.21
N PHE A 16 -8.51 5.84 1.04
CA PHE A 16 -8.34 4.97 -0.13
C PHE A 16 -7.47 3.76 0.18
N TRP A 17 -6.30 4.00 0.78
CA TRP A 17 -5.34 2.94 1.08
C TRP A 17 -5.89 1.94 2.10
N VAL A 18 -6.46 2.42 3.21
CA VAL A 18 -7.04 1.56 4.26
C VAL A 18 -8.27 0.81 3.74
N ALA A 19 -9.13 1.45 2.94
CA ALA A 19 -10.28 0.79 2.34
C ALA A 19 -9.85 -0.35 1.41
N GLY A 20 -8.90 -0.10 0.51
CA GLY A 20 -8.34 -1.12 -0.38
C GLY A 20 -7.68 -2.26 0.38
N HIS A 21 -6.89 -1.95 1.41
CA HIS A 21 -6.21 -2.95 2.24
C HIS A 21 -7.18 -3.84 3.02
N ARG A 22 -8.21 -3.25 3.65
CA ARG A 22 -9.25 -4.02 4.36
C ARG A 22 -10.06 -4.87 3.41
N LEU A 23 -10.38 -4.35 2.23
CA LEU A 23 -11.10 -5.09 1.20
C LEU A 23 -10.30 -6.30 0.72
N HIS A 24 -8.99 -6.14 0.53
CA HIS A 24 -8.09 -7.24 0.23
C HIS A 24 -8.06 -8.29 1.34
N HIS A 25 -7.95 -7.93 2.62
CA HIS A 25 -8.01 -8.91 3.70
C HIS A 25 -9.37 -9.62 3.79
N LEU A 26 -10.46 -8.93 3.49
CA LEU A 26 -11.81 -9.49 3.51
C LEU A 26 -12.04 -10.49 2.37
N HIS A 27 -11.42 -10.25 1.21
CA HIS A 27 -11.68 -10.99 -0.02
C HIS A 27 -10.39 -11.48 -0.68
N THR A 28 -9.37 -11.82 0.11
CA THR A 28 -8.03 -12.10 -0.40
C THR A 28 -8.09 -13.09 -1.56
N GLU A 29 -7.54 -12.69 -2.71
CA GLU A 29 -7.48 -13.47 -3.94
C GLU A 29 -8.80 -13.71 -4.69
N ASP A 30 -9.93 -13.16 -4.22
CA ASP A 30 -11.16 -13.10 -5.02
C ASP A 30 -10.92 -12.23 -6.26
N ILE A 31 -11.11 -12.80 -7.46
CA ILE A 31 -10.81 -12.11 -8.70
C ILE A 31 -11.69 -10.87 -8.92
N ASP A 32 -12.87 -10.78 -8.30
CA ASP A 32 -13.81 -9.70 -8.54
C ASP A 32 -13.91 -8.72 -7.38
N LYS A 33 -13.54 -9.15 -6.18
CA LYS A 33 -13.69 -8.35 -4.95
C LYS A 33 -12.37 -7.85 -4.37
N ASP A 34 -11.25 -8.51 -4.67
CA ASP A 34 -9.91 -8.03 -4.30
C ASP A 34 -9.30 -7.24 -5.46
N PRO A 35 -9.08 -5.91 -5.31
CA PRO A 35 -8.59 -5.05 -6.39
C PRO A 35 -7.26 -5.54 -6.97
N TYR A 36 -6.40 -6.11 -6.14
CA TYR A 36 -5.07 -6.58 -6.52
C TYR A 36 -4.90 -8.09 -6.35
N SER A 37 -5.98 -8.85 -6.59
CA SER A 37 -6.00 -10.31 -6.54
C SER A 37 -4.82 -10.95 -7.30
N SER A 38 -4.02 -11.74 -6.58
CA SER A 38 -2.87 -12.47 -7.15
C SER A 38 -3.30 -13.57 -8.12
N ARG A 39 -4.57 -14.02 -8.08
CA ARG A 39 -5.13 -15.00 -9.03
C ARG A 39 -5.28 -14.44 -10.45
N ARG A 40 -5.31 -13.12 -10.61
CA ARG A 40 -5.22 -12.47 -11.92
C ARG A 40 -3.77 -12.41 -12.45
N GLY A 41 -2.80 -12.88 -11.67
CA GLY A 41 -1.40 -13.01 -12.05
C GLY A 41 -0.48 -11.99 -11.37
N PHE A 42 0.83 -12.21 -11.53
CA PHE A 42 1.87 -11.36 -10.94
C PHE A 42 1.74 -9.89 -11.36
N TRP A 43 1.62 -9.62 -12.66
CA TRP A 43 1.54 -8.25 -13.16
C TRP A 43 0.26 -7.54 -12.73
N TRP A 44 -0.85 -8.28 -12.60
CA TRP A 44 -2.09 -7.72 -12.09
C TRP A 44 -1.95 -7.22 -10.66
N SER A 45 -1.56 -8.12 -9.75
CA SER A 45 -1.32 -7.80 -8.34
C SER A 45 -0.20 -6.78 -8.12
N HIS A 46 0.77 -6.71 -9.04
CA HIS A 46 1.88 -5.76 -8.95
C HIS A 46 1.52 -4.35 -9.44
N MET A 47 0.83 -4.16 -10.57
CA MET A 47 0.54 -2.79 -11.03
C MET A 47 -0.69 -2.65 -11.94
N LEU A 48 -1.11 -3.71 -12.66
CA LEU A 48 -2.15 -3.54 -13.67
C LEU A 48 -3.50 -3.14 -13.07
N TRP A 49 -3.78 -3.50 -11.82
CA TRP A 49 -4.99 -3.07 -11.12
C TRP A 49 -5.22 -1.55 -11.11
N ILE A 50 -4.14 -0.75 -11.17
CA ILE A 50 -4.23 0.73 -11.24
C ILE A 50 -4.63 1.20 -12.64
N PHE A 51 -4.16 0.50 -13.68
CA PHE A 51 -4.42 0.86 -15.08
C PHE A 51 -5.81 0.44 -15.57
N TYR A 52 -6.51 -0.40 -14.82
CA TYR A 52 -7.88 -0.83 -15.08
C TYR A 52 -8.78 -0.49 -13.87
N PRO A 53 -8.98 0.81 -13.57
CA PRO A 53 -9.71 1.22 -12.39
C PRO A 53 -11.17 0.79 -12.49
N ARG A 54 -11.68 0.26 -11.38
CA ARG A 54 -13.11 -0.03 -11.21
C ARG A 54 -13.74 0.95 -10.22
N PRO A 55 -14.94 1.48 -10.50
CA PRO A 55 -15.63 2.42 -9.61
C PRO A 55 -15.65 1.96 -8.16
N GLU A 56 -15.95 0.68 -7.92
CA GLU A 56 -16.04 0.10 -6.57
C GLU A 56 -14.78 0.27 -5.72
N PHE A 57 -13.61 0.41 -6.36
CA PHE A 57 -12.31 0.53 -5.68
C PHE A 57 -11.72 1.94 -5.74
N PHE A 58 -12.13 2.79 -6.69
CA PHE A 58 -11.53 4.11 -6.92
C PHE A 58 -12.47 5.29 -6.64
N GLU A 59 -13.79 5.09 -6.61
CA GLU A 59 -14.73 6.14 -6.28
C GLU A 59 -14.89 6.27 -4.76
N TYR A 60 -14.64 7.47 -4.25
CA TYR A 60 -14.64 7.77 -2.81
C TYR A 60 -15.94 7.37 -2.12
N GLU A 61 -17.09 7.66 -2.74
CA GLU A 61 -18.40 7.29 -2.19
C GLU A 61 -18.58 5.78 -2.07
N MET A 62 -17.92 4.99 -2.92
CA MET A 62 -18.01 3.53 -2.91
C MET A 62 -17.04 2.90 -1.91
N TYR A 63 -15.78 3.33 -1.89
CA TYR A 63 -14.76 2.68 -1.06
C TYR A 63 -14.77 3.16 0.41
N LYS A 64 -15.22 4.39 0.71
CA LYS A 64 -15.12 4.96 2.06
C LYS A 64 -15.82 4.12 3.14
N LYS A 65 -16.83 3.34 2.77
CA LYS A 65 -17.53 2.43 3.69
C LYS A 65 -16.61 1.40 4.34
N PHE A 66 -15.53 0.99 3.67
CA PHE A 66 -14.54 0.05 4.19
C PHE A 66 -13.55 0.71 5.18
N ALA A 67 -13.53 2.05 5.25
CA ALA A 67 -12.71 2.85 6.15
C ALA A 67 -13.54 3.93 6.88
N SER A 68 -14.77 3.57 7.28
CA SER A 68 -15.74 4.52 7.86
C SER A 68 -15.30 5.13 9.20
N ASP A 69 -14.43 4.45 9.92
CA ASP A 69 -13.75 4.96 11.12
C ASP A 69 -12.82 6.13 10.81
N LEU A 70 -12.06 6.07 9.71
CA LEU A 70 -11.21 7.18 9.26
C LEU A 70 -12.06 8.31 8.62
N ASP A 71 -13.10 7.95 7.88
CA ASP A 71 -13.95 8.91 7.16
C ASP A 71 -14.66 9.91 8.08
N ARG A 72 -14.93 9.51 9.33
CA ARG A 72 -15.53 10.39 10.35
C ARG A 72 -14.63 11.56 10.72
N ASP A 73 -13.31 11.45 10.54
CA ASP A 73 -12.36 12.50 10.87
C ASP A 73 -12.18 13.48 9.68
N PRO A 74 -12.45 14.79 9.84
CA PRO A 74 -12.17 15.78 8.81
C PRO A 74 -10.69 15.84 8.39
N PHE A 75 -9.75 15.54 9.29
CA PHE A 75 -8.33 15.51 8.98
C PHE A 75 -8.00 14.39 7.97
N TYR A 76 -8.52 13.17 8.17
CA TYR A 76 -8.30 12.07 7.23
C TYR A 76 -8.98 12.32 5.89
N ARG A 77 -10.17 12.95 5.87
CA ARG A 77 -10.83 13.35 4.62
C ARG A 77 -10.04 14.40 3.85
N TRP A 78 -9.53 15.42 4.55
CA TRP A 78 -8.65 16.42 3.96
C TRP A 78 -7.39 15.77 3.39
N LEU A 79 -6.73 14.93 4.18
CA LEU A 79 -5.52 14.23 3.77
C LEU A 79 -5.78 13.31 2.57
N ASN A 80 -6.91 12.62 2.56
CA ASN A 80 -7.31 11.74 1.46
C ASN A 80 -7.52 12.50 0.15
N ARG A 81 -8.09 13.70 0.22
CA ARG A 81 -8.34 14.54 -0.95
C ARG A 81 -7.10 15.25 -1.46
N TYR A 82 -6.21 15.68 -0.56
CA TYR A 82 -5.13 16.62 -0.89
C TYR A 82 -3.72 16.04 -0.74
N PHE A 83 -3.55 14.73 -0.54
CA PHE A 83 -2.23 14.11 -0.34
C PHE A 83 -1.20 14.48 -1.42
N LEU A 84 -1.61 14.64 -2.68
CA LEU A 84 -0.71 15.06 -3.77
C LEU A 84 -0.13 16.46 -3.55
N LEU A 85 -0.91 17.39 -2.97
CA LEU A 85 -0.46 18.75 -2.70
C LEU A 85 0.67 18.80 -1.68
N LEU A 86 0.82 17.76 -0.84
CA LEU A 86 1.94 17.65 0.10
C LEU A 86 3.29 17.55 -0.59
N GLN A 87 3.34 17.17 -1.87
CA GLN A 87 4.60 17.13 -2.62
C GLN A 87 5.09 18.52 -3.04
N ILE A 88 4.22 19.53 -3.08
CA ILE A 88 4.61 20.90 -3.47
C ILE A 88 5.68 21.47 -2.54
N PRO A 89 5.48 21.55 -1.20
CA PRO A 89 6.51 22.06 -0.31
C PRO A 89 7.78 21.20 -0.32
N VAL A 90 7.66 19.88 -0.50
CA VAL A 90 8.81 18.97 -0.62
C VAL A 90 9.62 19.27 -1.89
N ALA A 91 8.95 19.43 -3.03
CA ALA A 91 9.59 19.73 -4.31
C ALA A 91 10.26 21.12 -4.28
N VAL A 92 9.61 22.14 -3.71
CA VAL A 92 10.19 23.48 -3.56
C VAL A 92 11.44 23.44 -2.70
N LEU A 93 11.41 22.73 -1.57
CA LEU A 93 12.57 22.57 -0.70
C LEU A 93 13.72 21.86 -1.42
N LEU A 94 13.45 20.74 -2.08
CA LEU A 94 14.45 19.99 -2.83
C LEU A 94 15.06 20.81 -3.97
N TYR A 95 14.21 21.57 -4.68
CA TYR A 95 14.67 22.47 -5.73
C TYR A 95 15.59 23.56 -5.19
N ALA A 96 15.24 24.16 -4.05
CA ALA A 96 16.09 25.17 -3.41
C ALA A 96 17.44 24.61 -2.96
N LEU A 97 17.51 23.32 -2.59
CA LEU A 97 18.73 22.66 -2.10
C LEU A 97 19.64 22.14 -3.20
N GLY A 98 19.10 21.71 -4.35
CA GLY A 98 19.90 21.06 -5.40
C GLY A 98 19.26 21.04 -6.78
N GLY A 99 18.33 21.97 -7.04
CA GLY A 99 17.68 22.13 -8.33
C GLY A 99 16.85 20.93 -8.76
N TRP A 100 16.64 20.82 -10.08
CA TRP A 100 15.80 19.78 -10.67
C TRP A 100 16.27 18.35 -10.40
N SER A 101 17.58 18.12 -10.27
CA SER A 101 18.11 16.80 -9.94
C SER A 101 17.54 16.31 -8.62
N PHE A 102 17.55 17.13 -7.57
CA PHE A 102 16.98 16.75 -6.26
C PHE A 102 15.47 16.51 -6.32
N VAL A 103 14.72 17.26 -7.14
CA VAL A 103 13.28 17.01 -7.34
C VAL A 103 13.05 15.67 -8.04
N ILE A 104 13.80 15.38 -9.11
CA ILE A 104 13.68 14.13 -9.87
C ILE A 104 13.95 12.92 -8.97
N TYR A 105 15.05 12.95 -8.23
CA TYR A 105 15.42 11.82 -7.35
C TYR A 105 14.53 11.75 -6.10
N GLY A 106 14.31 12.89 -5.42
CA GLY A 106 13.66 12.94 -4.11
C GLY A 106 12.13 12.90 -4.14
N VAL A 107 11.49 13.23 -5.27
CA VAL A 107 10.03 13.14 -5.43
C VAL A 107 9.68 11.97 -6.34
N PHE A 108 10.14 11.97 -7.58
CA PHE A 108 9.66 11.05 -8.61
C PHE A 108 10.29 9.67 -8.51
N LEU A 109 11.63 9.56 -8.56
CA LEU A 109 12.28 8.25 -8.48
C LEU A 109 11.99 7.58 -7.14
N ARG A 110 12.06 8.33 -6.03
CA ARG A 110 11.65 7.87 -4.70
C ARG A 110 10.25 7.24 -4.73
N ALA A 111 9.27 7.92 -5.33
CA ALA A 111 7.90 7.41 -5.40
C ALA A 111 7.81 6.10 -6.18
N VAL A 112 8.43 6.04 -7.36
CA VAL A 112 8.43 4.84 -8.21
C VAL A 112 9.07 3.65 -7.48
N LEU A 113 10.22 3.84 -6.84
CA LEU A 113 10.87 2.78 -6.06
C LEU A 113 9.98 2.31 -4.92
N LEU A 114 9.40 3.24 -4.17
CA LEU A 114 8.50 2.91 -3.05
C LEU A 114 7.25 2.15 -3.51
N TRP A 115 6.66 2.54 -4.64
CA TRP A 115 5.52 1.87 -5.25
C TRP A 115 5.86 0.43 -5.59
N HIS A 116 6.95 0.20 -6.32
CA HIS A 116 7.37 -1.15 -6.67
C HIS A 116 7.70 -2.00 -5.44
N SER A 117 8.35 -1.44 -4.42
CA SER A 117 8.59 -2.14 -3.16
C SER A 117 7.29 -2.57 -2.47
N THR A 118 6.29 -1.69 -2.43
CA THR A 118 4.99 -1.99 -1.79
C THR A 118 4.21 -3.02 -2.60
N TRP A 119 4.11 -2.81 -3.91
CA TRP A 119 3.40 -3.71 -4.81
C TRP A 119 4.04 -5.10 -4.91
N LEU A 120 5.35 -5.20 -4.63
CA LEU A 120 6.04 -6.48 -4.55
C LEU A 120 5.43 -7.38 -3.46
N ILE A 121 4.89 -6.81 -2.39
CA ILE A 121 4.23 -7.59 -1.34
C ILE A 121 2.92 -8.20 -1.85
N ASN A 122 2.11 -7.43 -2.56
CA ASN A 122 0.88 -7.93 -3.17
C ASN A 122 1.15 -9.01 -4.22
N SER A 123 2.28 -8.92 -4.95
CA SER A 123 2.59 -9.85 -6.04
C SER A 123 3.49 -11.02 -5.62
N ALA A 124 4.72 -10.74 -5.20
CA ALA A 124 5.70 -11.78 -4.89
C ALA A 124 5.32 -12.54 -3.62
N SER A 125 4.86 -11.86 -2.57
CA SER A 125 4.49 -12.51 -1.30
C SER A 125 3.19 -13.32 -1.39
N HIS A 126 2.46 -13.29 -2.50
CA HIS A 126 1.35 -14.22 -2.77
C HIS A 126 1.72 -15.39 -3.68
N LEU A 127 2.95 -15.41 -4.22
CA LEU A 127 3.39 -16.43 -5.17
C LEU A 127 4.58 -17.26 -4.67
N ARG A 128 5.53 -16.63 -3.96
CA ARG A 128 6.78 -17.25 -3.51
C ARG A 128 7.05 -16.95 -2.05
N GLY A 129 7.82 -17.84 -1.41
CA GLY A 129 8.16 -17.76 0.01
C GLY A 129 7.60 -18.92 0.83
N TYR A 130 7.77 -18.83 2.14
CA TYR A 130 7.38 -19.86 3.10
C TYR A 130 6.17 -19.42 3.94
N ARG A 131 5.53 -20.36 4.64
CA ARG A 131 4.42 -20.06 5.55
C ARG A 131 4.74 -20.56 6.95
N HIS A 132 4.43 -19.73 7.94
CA HIS A 132 4.44 -20.12 9.35
C HIS A 132 3.05 -20.45 9.86
N PHE A 133 2.02 -19.82 9.27
CA PHE A 133 0.63 -19.99 9.67
C PHE A 133 -0.21 -20.54 8.53
N GLN A 134 -1.18 -21.39 8.90
CA GLN A 134 -2.20 -21.88 7.97
C GLN A 134 -3.29 -20.81 7.85
N VAL A 135 -3.44 -20.26 6.65
CA VAL A 135 -4.45 -19.28 6.27
C VAL A 135 -5.09 -19.69 4.94
N ASN A 136 -6.31 -19.25 4.68
CA ASN A 136 -7.08 -19.60 3.49
C ASN A 136 -6.79 -18.66 2.30
N ASP A 137 -5.52 -18.37 2.05
CA ASP A 137 -5.02 -17.56 0.94
C ASP A 137 -3.61 -18.03 0.51
N ASN A 138 -2.98 -17.34 -0.45
CA ASN A 138 -1.61 -17.59 -0.87
C ASN A 138 -0.52 -16.69 -0.29
N SER A 139 -0.79 -15.93 0.77
CA SER A 139 0.22 -15.16 1.49
C SER A 139 1.39 -16.03 1.96
N ARG A 140 2.60 -15.50 1.83
CA ARG A 140 3.89 -16.14 2.10
C ARG A 140 4.86 -15.10 2.65
N ASN A 141 5.72 -15.52 3.55
CA ASN A 141 6.81 -14.70 4.05
C ASN A 141 7.97 -14.68 3.04
N LEU A 142 8.46 -13.47 2.76
CA LEU A 142 9.65 -13.17 1.98
C LEU A 142 10.57 -12.28 2.81
N TRP A 143 11.46 -12.90 3.59
CA TRP A 143 12.31 -12.20 4.56
C TRP A 143 13.12 -11.05 3.92
N TRP A 144 13.65 -11.24 2.71
CA TRP A 144 14.45 -10.21 2.04
C TRP A 144 13.58 -9.04 1.57
N ALA A 145 12.30 -9.28 1.27
CA ALA A 145 11.37 -8.21 0.93
C ALA A 145 11.09 -7.31 2.14
N ALA A 146 11.22 -7.83 3.37
CA ALA A 146 11.08 -7.02 4.59
C ALA A 146 12.15 -5.92 4.68
N LEU A 147 13.35 -6.12 4.10
CA LEU A 147 14.39 -5.08 4.04
C LEU A 147 13.98 -3.90 3.14
N LEU A 148 13.27 -4.20 2.04
CA LEU A 148 12.81 -3.19 1.08
C LEU A 148 11.55 -2.47 1.53
N THR A 149 10.75 -3.13 2.36
CA THR A 149 9.39 -2.69 2.74
C THR A 149 9.26 -2.35 4.21
N TYR A 150 10.38 -2.29 4.92
CA TYR A 150 10.42 -1.95 6.35
C TYR A 150 9.60 -2.89 7.24
N GLY A 151 9.49 -4.17 6.86
CA GLY A 151 8.84 -5.22 7.65
C GLY A 151 7.69 -5.96 6.95
N GLU A 152 7.15 -5.44 5.85
CA GLU A 152 5.97 -6.03 5.19
C GLU A 152 6.24 -7.38 4.49
N GLY A 153 7.51 -7.79 4.38
CA GLY A 153 7.89 -9.12 3.88
C GLY A 153 7.36 -10.28 4.72
N TRP A 154 6.96 -10.05 5.97
CA TRP A 154 6.32 -11.03 6.85
C TRP A 154 4.82 -11.20 6.56
N HIS A 155 4.47 -11.35 5.28
CA HIS A 155 3.11 -11.23 4.78
C HIS A 155 2.17 -12.36 5.24
N ASN A 156 2.66 -13.60 5.36
CA ASN A 156 1.85 -14.70 5.88
C ASN A 156 1.54 -14.51 7.37
N ASN A 157 2.48 -13.96 8.14
CA ASN A 157 2.23 -13.62 9.54
C ASN A 157 1.17 -12.52 9.65
N HIS A 158 1.28 -11.49 8.80
CA HIS A 158 0.32 -10.39 8.72
C HIS A 158 -1.09 -10.89 8.37
N HIS A 159 -1.24 -11.73 7.34
CA HIS A 159 -2.54 -12.32 6.97
C HIS A 159 -3.14 -13.22 8.06
N ALA A 160 -2.31 -13.94 8.82
CA ALA A 160 -2.78 -14.74 9.96
C ALA A 160 -3.25 -13.87 11.13
N HIS A 161 -2.61 -12.72 11.33
CA HIS A 161 -2.84 -11.84 12.48
C HIS A 161 -2.88 -10.35 12.08
N PRO A 162 -3.86 -9.91 11.27
CA PRO A 162 -3.86 -8.57 10.66
C PRO A 162 -4.08 -7.43 11.65
N ASN A 163 -4.50 -7.76 12.88
CA ASN A 163 -4.69 -6.79 13.96
C ASN A 163 -3.42 -6.54 14.78
N LEU A 164 -2.34 -7.30 14.55
CA LEU A 164 -1.07 -7.10 15.25
C LEU A 164 -0.29 -5.96 14.59
N ALA A 165 0.20 -5.03 15.42
CA ALA A 165 1.05 -3.94 14.95
C ALA A 165 2.41 -4.43 14.38
N LYS A 166 2.85 -5.63 14.76
CA LYS A 166 4.09 -6.25 14.27
C LYS A 166 3.76 -7.41 13.35
N ALA A 167 4.24 -7.37 12.11
CA ALA A 167 4.19 -8.51 11.18
C ALA A 167 5.33 -9.52 11.45
N GLY A 168 6.51 -9.03 11.85
CA GLY A 168 7.62 -9.88 12.31
C GLY A 168 7.38 -10.36 13.75
N LEU A 169 7.27 -11.68 13.95
CA LEU A 169 7.01 -12.29 15.26
C LEU A 169 8.29 -12.76 15.99
N SER A 170 9.40 -12.83 15.25
CA SER A 170 10.74 -13.09 15.79
C SER A 170 11.57 -11.80 15.76
N TRP A 171 12.56 -11.68 16.65
CA TRP A 171 13.44 -10.51 16.70
C TRP A 171 14.52 -10.51 15.61
N TRP A 172 14.70 -11.66 14.94
CA TRP A 172 15.60 -11.86 13.79
C TRP A 172 14.81 -12.12 12.51
#